data_AF-A0A2M7KVG4-F1
#
_entry.id   AF-A0A2M7KVG4-F1
#
_cell.length_a   1.000
_cell.length_b   1.000
_cell.length_c   1.000
_cell.angle_alpha   90.00
_cell.angle_beta   90.00
_cell.angle_gamma   90.00
#
_symmetry.space_group_name_H-M   'P 1'
#
loop_
_entity.id
_entity.type
_entity.pdbx_description
1 polymer ?
#
loop_
_entity_poly.entity_id
_entity_poly.type
_entity_poly.pdbx_seq_one_letter_code
_entity_poly.pdbx_strand_id
1 'polypeptide(L)' 'MTRRVFVDTSAWVAVVDSSDSHHSAATETYARLLKSQVTFVTTILVVAETQV' A
#
# COMPACT_ATOMS: atom_id res chain seq x y z
N MET A 1 -21.24 0.57 -4.92
CA MET A 1 -20.20 1.64 -4.90
C MET A 1 -18.84 0.97 -4.85
N THR A 2 -17.90 1.32 -5.72
CA THR A 2 -16.54 0.76 -5.69
C THR A 2 -15.78 1.34 -4.50
N ARG A 3 -15.30 0.48 -3.59
CA ARG A 3 -14.55 0.90 -2.40
C ARG A 3 -13.15 1.32 -2.82
N ARG A 4 -12.79 2.58 -2.55
CA ARG A 4 -11.47 3.15 -2.84
C ARG A 4 -10.64 3.23 -1.56
N VAL A 5 -9.38 2.87 -1.63
CA VAL A 5 -8.41 2.95 -0.54
C VAL A 5 -7.26 3.82 -0.99
N PHE A 6 -7.02 4.92 -0.29
CA PHE A 6 -5.84 5.73 -0.51
C PHE A 6 -4.62 5.02 0.08
N VAL A 7 -3.54 4.89 -0.70
CA VAL A 7 -2.29 4.25 -0.28
C VAL A 7 -1.21 5.32 -0.21
N ASP A 8 -0.67 5.49 1.00
CA ASP A 8 0.42 6.39 1.32
C ASP A 8 1.79 5.74 1.05
N THR A 9 2.85 6.55 1.02
CA THR A 9 4.23 6.10 0.79
C THR A 9 4.64 5.02 1.78
N SER A 10 4.38 5.24 3.06
CA SER A 10 4.71 4.31 4.14
C SER A 10 4.15 2.91 3.91
N ALA A 11 2.93 2.81 3.37
CA ALA A 11 2.30 1.53 3.06
C ALA A 11 2.95 0.84 1.86
N TRP A 12 3.35 1.58 0.83
CA TRP A 12 4.10 1.01 -0.30
C TRP A 12 5.46 0.48 0.13
N VAL A 13 6.21 1.27 0.91
CA VAL A 13 7.51 0.88 1.45
C VAL A 13 7.39 -0.38 2.30
N ALA A 14 6.48 -0.40 3.27
CA ALA A 14 6.29 -1.58 4.12
C ALA A 14 5.91 -2.84 3.34
N VAL A 15 5.13 -2.73 2.25
CA VAL A 15 4.78 -3.91 1.42
C VAL A 15 6.00 -4.48 0.68
N VAL A 16 6.93 -3.65 0.23
CA VAL A 16 8.06 -4.09 -0.63
C VAL A 16 9.35 -4.37 0.14
N ASP A 17 9.60 -3.64 1.23
CA ASP A 17 10.79 -3.80 2.06
C ASP A 17 10.57 -4.91 3.10
N SER A 18 11.20 -6.07 2.89
CA SER A 18 11.13 -7.19 3.83
C SER A 18 11.79 -6.93 5.19
N SER A 19 12.61 -5.88 5.30
CA SER A 19 13.24 -5.45 6.55
C SER A 19 12.40 -4.45 7.34
N ASP A 20 11.33 -3.91 6.75
CA ASP A 20 10.41 -3.01 7.44
C ASP A 20 9.68 -3.75 8.58
N SER A 21 9.61 -3.13 9.74
CA SER A 21 8.97 -3.71 10.93
C SER A 21 7.48 -3.98 10.74
N HIS A 22 6.84 -3.34 9.75
CA HIS A 22 5.43 -3.51 9.40
C HIS A 22 5.23 -4.44 8.19
N HIS A 23 6.30 -5.02 7.62
CA HIS A 23 6.21 -5.80 6.38
C HIS A 23 5.14 -6.89 6.40
N SER A 24 5.12 -7.69 7.47
CA SER A 24 4.15 -8.77 7.65
C SER A 24 2.70 -8.25 7.69
N ALA A 25 2.45 -7.19 8.46
CA ALA A 25 1.10 -6.61 8.57
C ALA A 25 0.65 -5.91 7.27
N ALA A 26 1.58 -5.25 6.58
CA ALA A 26 1.33 -4.55 5.32
C ALA A 26 1.00 -5.53 4.20
N THR A 27 1.79 -6.61 4.05
CA THR A 27 1.54 -7.66 3.05
C THR A 27 0.23 -8.40 3.28
N GLU A 28 -0.10 -8.73 4.54
CA GLU A 28 -1.38 -9.35 4.87
C GLU A 28 -2.56 -8.45 4.51
N THR A 29 -2.47 -7.16 4.88
CA THR A 29 -3.51 -6.16 4.59
C THR A 29 -3.68 -5.94 3.09
N TYR A 30 -2.57 -5.80 2.35
CA TYR A 30 -2.57 -5.68 0.90
C TYR A 30 -3.25 -6.87 0.23
N ALA A 31 -2.93 -8.10 0.66
CA ALA A 31 -3.55 -9.32 0.14
C ALA A 31 -5.07 -9.39 0.43
N ARG A 32 -5.51 -9.02 1.63
CA ARG A 32 -6.95 -8.96 1.97
C ARG A 32 -7.70 -7.93 1.12
N LEU A 33 -7.09 -6.76 0.89
CA LEU A 33 -7.68 -5.69 0.11
C LEU A 33 -7.76 -6.04 -1.38
N LEU A 34 -6.73 -6.68 -1.94
CA LEU A 34 -6.74 -7.22 -3.30
C LEU A 34 -7.89 -8.22 -3.50
N LYS A 35 -8.08 -9.16 -2.56
CA LYS A 35 -9.18 -10.14 -2.61
C LYS A 35 -10.56 -9.48 -2.53
N SER A 36 -10.65 -8.31 -1.88
CA SER A 36 -11.89 -7.55 -1.72
C SER A 36 -12.21 -6.63 -2.91
N GLN A 37 -11.44 -6.73 -4.01
CA GLN A 37 -11.60 -5.93 -5.23
C GLN A 37 -11.70 -4.41 -4.97
N VAL A 38 -10.94 -3.91 -3.98
CA VAL A 38 -10.86 -2.47 -3.75
C VAL A 38 -10.00 -1.81 -4.83
N THR A 39 -10.30 -0.55 -5.14
CA THR A 39 -9.44 0.26 -5.99
C THR A 39 -8.43 0.99 -5.11
N PHE A 40 -7.15 0.67 -5.26
CA PHE A 40 -6.08 1.46 -4.68
C PHE A 40 -5.91 2.76 -5.45
N VAL A 41 -5.84 3.87 -4.74
CA VAL A 41 -5.60 5.20 -5.30
C VAL A 41 -4.44 5.84 -4.54
N THR A 42 -3.65 6.67 -5.21
CA THR A 42 -2.55 7.40 -4.60
C THR A 42 -2.35 8.73 -5.34
N THR A 43 -1.38 9.55 -4.93
CA THR A 43 -1.03 10.79 -5.65
C THR A 43 0.35 10.71 -6.27
N ILE A 44 0.64 11.60 -7.23
CA ILE A 44 1.98 11.75 -7.80
C ILE A 44 3.03 12.13 -6.74
N LEU A 45 2.63 12.82 -5.66
CA LEU A 45 3.53 13.18 -4.56
C LEU A 45 3.95 11.95 -3.75
N VAL A 46 3.00 11.05 -3.46
CA VAL A 46 3.28 9.76 -2.80
C VAL A 46 4.20 8.90 -3.67
N VAL A 47 3.96 8.86 -4.99
CA VAL A 47 4.86 8.13 -5.91
C VAL A 47 6.27 8.71 -5.87
N ALA A 48 6.42 10.03 -5.89
CA ALA A 48 7.73 10.68 -5.81
C ALA A 48 8.45 10.40 -4.49
N GLU A 49 7.74 10.36 -3.37
CA GLU A 49 8.30 10.04 -2.04
C GLU A 49 8.66 8.55 -1.89
N THR A 50 8.00 7.65 -2.64
CA THR A 50 8.31 6.21 -2.62
C THR A 50 9.59 5.89 -3.39
N GLN A 51 10.06 6.77 -4.28
CA GLN A 51 11.24 6.55 -5.15
C GLN A 51 12.60 6.88 -4.50
N VAL A 52 12.72 6.77 -3.17
CA VAL A 52 13.97 7.06 -2.45
C VAL A 52 14.88 5.83 -2.39
#